data_AF-A0A7S0SKH4-F1
#
_entry.id   AF-A0A7S0SKH4-F1
#
_cell.length_a   1.000
_cell.length_b   1.000
_cell.length_c   1.000
_cell.angle_alpha   90.00
_cell.angle_beta   90.00
_cell.angle_gamma   90.00
#
_symmetry.space_group_name_H-M   'P 1'
#
loop_
_entity.id
_entity.type
_entity.pdbx_description
1 polymer ?
#
loop_
_entity_poly.entity_id
_entity_poly.type
_entity_poly.pdbx_seq_one_letter_code
_entity_poly.pdbx_strand_id
1 'polypeptide(L)'
;GERAAAEGSLRWVGYEQSAYAVAKSLVITEMMRTGDVDARSIVQVWFSSTWSMTAATAFRAAVDRCLLGTEGATATASTHPPDTATTIDVLRILRHWRITD
;
A
#
# COMPACT_ATOMS: atom_id res chain seq x y z
N GLY A 1 38.83 -15.36 -17.59
CA GLY A 1 37.86 -14.47 -18.24
C GLY A 1 36.46 -14.92 -17.87
N GLU A 2 35.73 -14.00 -17.25
CA GLU A 2 34.25 -13.89 -17.15
C GLU A 2 33.40 -15.17 -17.03
N ARG A 3 32.94 -15.45 -15.81
CA ARG A 3 31.63 -16.09 -15.55
C ARG A 3 30.97 -15.49 -14.32
N ALA A 4 30.70 -14.18 -14.34
CA ALA A 4 29.89 -13.53 -13.33
C ALA A 4 29.13 -12.35 -13.96
N ALA A 5 27.85 -12.55 -14.31
CA ALA A 5 26.80 -11.53 -14.41
C ALA A 5 25.61 -12.03 -15.27
N ALA A 6 24.77 -12.92 -14.74
CA ALA A 6 23.42 -13.11 -15.31
C ALA A 6 22.39 -13.72 -14.34
N GLU A 7 22.66 -13.76 -13.03
CA GLU A 7 21.65 -14.16 -12.05
C GLU A 7 21.04 -12.91 -11.42
N GLY A 8 19.79 -12.62 -11.78
CA GLY A 8 18.96 -11.67 -11.02
C GLY A 8 18.49 -10.41 -11.76
N SER A 9 18.21 -10.44 -13.07
CA SER A 9 17.47 -9.32 -13.68
C SER A 9 16.02 -9.33 -13.18
N LEU A 10 15.59 -8.25 -12.53
CA LEU A 10 14.18 -8.02 -12.19
C LEU A 10 13.35 -8.04 -13.49
N ARG A 11 12.51 -9.06 -13.65
CA ARG A 11 11.56 -9.17 -14.76
C ARG A 11 10.26 -8.49 -14.36
N TRP A 12 9.81 -7.53 -15.16
CA TRP A 12 8.47 -6.96 -15.01
C TRP A 12 7.40 -8.02 -15.33
N VAL A 13 6.44 -8.22 -14.43
CA VAL A 13 5.40 -9.27 -14.52
C VAL A 13 3.98 -8.73 -14.72
N GLY A 14 3.79 -7.41 -14.75
CA GLY A 14 2.48 -6.77 -14.88
C GLY A 14 2.16 -5.77 -13.77
N TYR A 15 0.96 -5.19 -13.84
CA TYR A 15 0.36 -4.42 -12.76
C TYR A 15 -0.66 -5.31 -12.03
N GLU A 16 -0.65 -5.26 -10.69
CA GLU A 16 -1.65 -5.91 -9.86
C GLU A 16 -2.98 -5.16 -9.99
N GLN A 17 -4.02 -5.82 -10.49
CA GLN A 17 -5.36 -5.25 -10.67
C GLN A 17 -6.27 -5.46 -9.46
N SER A 18 -5.82 -6.20 -8.45
CA SER A 18 -6.56 -6.35 -7.19
C SER A 18 -6.59 -5.02 -6.44
N ALA A 19 -7.76 -4.39 -6.39
CA ALA A 19 -8.01 -3.20 -5.57
C ALA A 19 -7.60 -3.40 -4.10
N TYR A 20 -7.72 -4.61 -3.58
CA TYR A 20 -7.28 -4.95 -2.22
C TYR A 20 -5.76 -4.87 -2.07
N ALA A 21 -5.00 -5.41 -3.03
CA ALA A 21 -3.54 -5.36 -3.02
C ALA A 21 -3.03 -3.93 -3.22
N VAL A 22 -3.69 -3.15 -4.09
CA VAL A 22 -3.40 -1.71 -4.27
C VAL A 22 -3.66 -0.96 -2.96
N ALA A 23 -4.82 -1.13 -2.33
CA ALA A 23 -5.16 -0.49 -1.06
C ALA A 23 -4.13 -0.85 0.03
N LYS A 24 -3.75 -2.13 0.17
CA LYS A 24 -2.75 -2.57 1.15
C LYS A 24 -1.39 -1.93 0.87
N SER A 25 -0.97 -1.89 -0.40
CA SER A 25 0.32 -1.30 -0.80
C SER A 25 0.38 0.20 -0.53
N LEU A 26 -0.74 0.92 -0.75
CA LEU A 26 -0.86 2.33 -0.39
C LEU A 26 -0.67 2.56 1.11
N VAL A 27 -1.35 1.77 1.95
CA VAL A 27 -1.24 1.88 3.40
C VAL A 27 0.18 1.57 3.87
N ILE A 28 0.81 0.51 3.35
CA ILE A 28 2.19 0.14 3.68
C ILE A 28 3.17 1.26 3.26
N THR A 29 3.00 1.81 2.06
CA THR A 29 3.81 2.93 1.57
C THR A 29 3.68 4.13 2.49
N GLU A 30 2.45 4.43 2.92
CA GLU A 30 2.20 5.54 3.84
C GLU A 30 2.77 5.28 5.24
N MET A 31 2.71 4.05 5.75
CA MET A 31 3.38 3.66 7.00
C MET A 31 4.90 3.88 6.91
N MET A 32 5.53 3.45 5.81
CA MET A 32 6.96 3.66 5.55
C MET A 32 7.31 5.15 5.45
N ARG A 33 6.46 5.94 4.79
CA ARG A 33 6.69 7.38 4.58
C ARG A 33 6.70 8.17 5.89
N THR A 34 5.94 7.76 6.90
CA THR A 34 5.90 8.45 8.19
C THR A 34 7.22 8.39 8.97
N GLY A 35 8.10 7.43 8.70
CA GLY A 35 9.41 7.31 9.38
C GLY A 35 9.36 6.83 10.84
N ASP A 36 8.25 7.05 11.55
CA ASP A 36 8.06 6.70 12.96
C ASP A 36 7.46 5.30 13.20
N VAL A 37 7.22 4.53 12.13
CA VAL A 37 6.66 3.17 12.21
C VAL A 37 7.78 2.14 12.16
N ASP A 38 7.83 1.27 13.16
CA ASP A 38 8.83 0.21 13.20
C ASP A 38 8.64 -0.80 12.04
N ALA A 39 9.75 -1.35 11.54
CA ALA A 39 9.73 -2.28 10.41
C ALA A 39 8.93 -3.55 10.71
N ARG A 40 8.86 -3.99 11.98
CA ARG A 40 8.11 -5.18 12.39
C ARG A 40 6.60 -4.96 12.25
N SER A 41 6.11 -3.77 12.56
CA SER A 41 4.72 -3.34 12.38
C SER A 41 4.33 -3.30 10.91
N ILE A 42 5.22 -2.79 10.05
CA ILE A 42 5.03 -2.81 8.59
C ILE A 42 4.94 -4.25 8.06
N VAL A 43 5.85 -5.11 8.50
CA VAL A 43 5.89 -6.53 8.11
C VAL A 43 4.64 -7.29 8.59
N GLN A 44 4.15 -7.02 9.80
CA GLN A 44 2.89 -7.60 10.31
C GLN A 44 1.70 -7.27 9.40
N VAL A 45 1.59 -5.99 8.98
CA VAL A 45 0.54 -5.55 8.07
C VAL A 45 0.68 -6.20 6.69
N TRP A 46 1.91 -6.24 6.14
CA TRP A 46 2.19 -6.86 4.85
C TRP A 46 1.75 -8.31 4.82
N PHE A 47 2.22 -9.13 5.76
CA PHE A 47 1.89 -10.55 5.81
C PHE A 47 0.44 -10.84 6.26
N SER A 48 -0.33 -9.81 6.65
CA SER A 48 -1.66 -9.98 7.23
C SER A 48 -1.65 -10.99 8.39
N SER A 49 -0.61 -10.94 9.21
CA SER A 49 -0.45 -11.79 10.40
C SER A 49 -1.22 -11.22 11.60
N THR A 50 -1.03 -11.80 12.78
CA THR A 50 -1.43 -11.13 14.02
C THR A 50 -0.69 -9.80 14.18
N TRP A 51 -1.43 -8.76 14.58
CA TRP A 51 -0.91 -7.41 14.72
C TRP A 51 -0.79 -7.04 16.20
N SER A 52 0.33 -6.39 16.53
CA SER A 52 0.43 -5.66 17.79
C SER A 52 -0.48 -4.44 17.78
N MET A 53 -0.82 -3.92 18.96
CA MET A 53 -1.58 -2.67 19.07
C MET A 53 -0.86 -1.48 18.40
N THR A 54 0.47 -1.47 18.45
CA THR A 54 1.31 -0.48 17.75
C THR A 54 1.11 -0.56 16.24
N ALA A 55 1.18 -1.77 15.67
CA ALA A 55 0.96 -1.99 14.24
C ALA A 55 -0.46 -1.61 13.82
N ALA A 56 -1.47 -1.98 14.61
CA ALA A 56 -2.86 -1.61 14.35
C ALA A 56 -3.08 -0.09 14.39
N THR A 57 -2.47 0.61 15.36
CA THR A 57 -2.56 2.08 15.46
C THR A 57 -1.87 2.75 14.27
N ALA A 58 -0.67 2.30 13.91
CA ALA A 58 0.07 2.82 12.76
C ALA A 58 -0.68 2.58 11.44
N PHE A 59 -1.28 1.40 11.28
CA PHE A 59 -2.13 1.06 10.14
C PHE A 59 -3.33 2.00 10.02
N ARG A 60 -4.08 2.22 11.12
CA ARG A 60 -5.25 3.12 11.12
C ARG A 60 -4.85 4.55 10.74
N ALA A 61 -3.79 5.07 11.34
CA ALA A 61 -3.28 6.41 11.02
C ALA A 61 -2.85 6.53 9.55
N ALA A 62 -2.26 5.48 8.98
CA ALA A 62 -1.91 5.45 7.56
C ALA A 62 -3.15 5.35 6.65
N VAL A 63 -4.17 4.56 7.00
CA VAL A 63 -5.45 4.51 6.28
C VAL A 63 -6.10 5.90 6.22
N ASP A 64 -6.14 6.61 7.34
CA ASP A 64 -6.69 7.98 7.38
C ASP A 64 -5.92 8.92 6.45
N ARG A 65 -4.58 8.86 6.45
CA ARG A 65 -3.74 9.68 5.56
C ARG A 65 -3.93 9.30 4.08
N CYS A 66 -4.10 8.02 3.75
CA CYS A 66 -4.41 7.59 2.38
C CYS A 66 -5.76 8.15 1.89
N LEU A 67 -6.77 8.19 2.77
CA LEU A 67 -8.08 8.76 2.45
C LEU A 67 -8.01 10.29 2.27
N LEU A 68 -7.31 11.00 3.14
CA LEU A 68 -7.08 12.45 3.00
C LEU A 68 -6.28 12.77 1.73
N GLY A 69 -5.27 11.94 1.42
CA GLY A 69 -4.45 12.08 0.22
C GLY A 69 -5.23 11.90 -1.07
N THR A 70 -6.21 10.98 -1.10
CA THR A 70 -7.05 10.77 -2.28
C THR A 70 -8.07 11.90 -2.51
N GLU A 71 -8.50 12.59 -1.46
CA GLU A 71 -9.33 13.81 -1.58
C GLU A 71 -8.53 14.99 -2.17
N GLY A 72 -7.21 15.04 -1.97
CA GLY A 72 -6.32 16.07 -2.52
C GLY A 72 -5.61 15.70 -3.84
N ALA A 73 -5.50 14.41 -4.18
CA ALA A 73 -4.69 13.90 -5.29
C ALA A 73 -5.42 13.80 -6.64
N THR A 74 -6.51 14.55 -6.84
CA THR A 74 -7.18 14.69 -8.16
C THR A 74 -6.28 15.34 -9.24
N ALA A 75 -5.01 15.64 -8.97
CA ALA A 75 -4.21 16.54 -9.79
C ALA A 75 -2.82 16.05 -10.26
N THR A 76 -2.34 14.83 -9.98
CA THR A 76 -1.05 14.38 -10.56
C THR A 76 -1.08 13.00 -11.17
N ALA A 77 -0.77 12.97 -12.47
CA ALA A 77 -0.98 11.89 -13.41
C ALA A 77 0.03 10.74 -13.23
N SER A 78 -0.50 9.53 -13.03
CA SER A 78 0.16 8.29 -13.45
C SER A 78 -0.07 8.12 -14.95
N THR A 79 0.95 7.72 -15.71
CA THR A 79 0.95 7.52 -17.18
C THR A 79 -0.10 6.49 -17.66
N HIS A 80 -0.69 5.73 -16.74
CA HIS A 80 -1.94 5.02 -16.96
C HIS A 80 -2.86 5.36 -15.78
N PRO A 81 -4.01 6.04 -16.00
CA PRO A 81 -4.96 6.24 -14.92
C PRO A 81 -5.42 4.85 -14.45
N PRO A 82 -5.47 4.60 -13.13
CA PRO A 82 -6.22 3.45 -12.64
C PRO A 82 -7.63 3.57 -13.20
N ASP A 83 -8.19 2.45 -13.66
CA ASP A 83 -9.57 2.49 -14.11
C ASP A 83 -10.45 3.01 -12.95
N THR A 84 -11.52 3.74 -13.29
CA THR A 84 -12.38 4.39 -12.29
C THR A 84 -12.99 3.38 -11.31
N ALA A 85 -13.23 2.13 -11.73
CA ALA A 85 -13.80 1.08 -10.88
C ALA A 85 -12.78 0.59 -9.84
N THR A 86 -11.52 0.35 -10.22
CA THR A 86 -10.41 0.03 -9.33
C THR A 86 -10.22 1.13 -8.29
N THR A 87 -10.32 2.41 -8.70
CA THR A 87 -10.24 3.54 -7.76
C THR A 87 -11.38 3.52 -6.75
N ILE A 88 -12.62 3.30 -7.20
CA ILE A 88 -13.80 3.19 -6.32
C ILE A 88 -13.63 2.01 -5.34
N ASP A 89 -13.13 0.87 -5.81
CA ASP A 89 -12.93 -0.30 -4.98
C ASP A 89 -11.82 -0.12 -3.94
N VAL A 90 -10.71 0.52 -4.31
CA VAL A 90 -9.65 0.90 -3.37
C VAL A 90 -10.22 1.81 -2.27
N LEU A 91 -10.98 2.85 -2.63
CA LEU A 91 -11.59 3.74 -1.65
C LEU A 91 -12.60 3.02 -0.75
N ARG A 92 -13.38 2.09 -1.30
CA ARG A 92 -14.31 1.26 -0.53
C ARG A 92 -13.57 0.40 0.49
N ILE A 93 -12.45 -0.21 0.11
CA ILE A 93 -11.61 -1.01 1.00
C ILE A 93 -10.99 -0.15 2.11
N LEU A 94 -10.41 1.00 1.77
CA LEU A 94 -9.82 1.91 2.76
C LEU A 94 -10.87 2.40 3.77
N ARG A 95 -12.08 2.76 3.30
CA ARG A 95 -13.19 3.16 4.19
C ARG A 95 -13.66 2.02 5.08
N HIS A 96 -13.69 0.80 4.57
CA HIS A 96 -14.02 -0.38 5.38
C HIS A 96 -12.99 -0.61 6.49
N TRP A 97 -11.69 -0.54 6.16
CA TRP A 97 -10.61 -0.68 7.13
C TRP A 97 -10.57 0.41 8.20
N ARG A 98 -11.07 1.62 7.90
CA ARG A 98 -11.20 2.70 8.87
C ARG A 98 -12.21 2.40 9.98
N ILE A 99 -13.27 1.64 9.67
CA ILE A 99 -14.46 1.48 10.54
C ILE A 99 -14.36 0.25 11.47
N THR A 100 -13.48 -0.71 11.18
CA THR A 100 -13.54 -2.01 11.86
C THR A 100 -12.69 -2.03 13.14
N ASP A 101 -13.37 -2.13 14.29
CA ASP A 101 -12.85 -2.51 15.61
C ASP A 101 -13.01 -4.02 15.84
#